data_AF-A0A7C5NPH7-F1
#
_entry.id   AF-A0A7C5NPH7-F1
#
_cell.length_a   1.000
_cell.length_b   1.000
_cell.length_c   1.000
_cell.angle_alpha   90.00
_cell.angle_beta   90.00
_cell.angle_gamma   90.00
#
_symmetry.space_group_name_H-M   'P 1'
#
loop_
_entity.id
_entity.type
_entity.pdbx_description
1 polymer ?
#
loop_
_entity_poly.entity_id
_entity_poly.type
_entity_poly.pdbx_seq_one_letter_code
_entity_poly.pdbx_strand_id
1 'polypeptide(L)'
;MKFKILILLLCAGFMTQAQEMFSYVKDKKFKDPSDLMGYNFVPNHMEIPNEAENELNPGDYSFGITRNNLYVHGEGISGVYSLNNINPTEYGFKLLLMNARDPTIQGHLKIILTKKGYVDALVFKRSKKDKEIIFFQALMPKEKNEVEAAFFTDRWETELEMPDSIWGMEIHPFFRIHLKDNTQERLEIADSTSIRFIEKVTIIDKTKKKKVKKKKRKKEPVRLSEEEAAEEELTEEATDNKEINEEEIENIEAGSDEETEEKEVKKKLKIIKEYFVEVRSILHYDDGEVEDKKWTYKVKHLKEREDATAGPDGERFQIEFETNKGEPLYLYLTPKRTISSMELGKFRYLMRGH
;
A
#
# COMPACT_ATOMS: atom_id res chain seq x y z
N MET A 1 -48.41 -10.93 20.21
CA MET A 1 -47.16 -10.19 20.47
C MET A 1 -46.04 -11.16 20.85
N LYS A 2 -45.38 -11.78 19.88
CA LYS A 2 -44.21 -12.65 20.09
C LYS A 2 -43.33 -12.58 18.84
N PHE A 3 -42.60 -11.49 18.67
CA PHE A 3 -41.68 -11.31 17.54
C PHE A 3 -40.63 -10.24 17.88
N LYS A 4 -39.86 -10.45 18.94
CA LYS A 4 -38.71 -9.57 19.30
C LYS A 4 -37.62 -10.32 20.07
N ILE A 5 -37.17 -11.48 19.61
CA ILE A 5 -35.89 -12.09 20.04
C ILE A 5 -35.28 -12.82 18.84
N LEU A 6 -34.85 -12.07 17.82
CA LEU A 6 -34.00 -12.60 16.73
C LEU A 6 -33.15 -11.51 16.04
N ILE A 7 -32.89 -10.40 16.72
CA ILE A 7 -32.05 -9.30 16.20
C ILE A 7 -31.11 -8.83 17.33
N LEU A 8 -30.34 -9.77 17.89
CA LEU A 8 -29.26 -9.45 18.83
C LEU A 8 -28.09 -10.43 18.75
N LEU A 9 -27.94 -11.11 17.62
CA LEU A 9 -26.89 -12.10 17.38
C LEU A 9 -26.29 -11.95 15.96
N LEU A 10 -26.34 -10.74 15.41
CA LEU A 10 -25.81 -10.41 14.07
C LEU A 10 -24.72 -9.31 14.08
N CYS A 11 -24.25 -8.87 15.25
CA CYS A 11 -23.28 -7.77 15.36
C CYS A 11 -21.92 -8.17 15.97
N ALA A 12 -21.56 -9.46 15.98
CA ALA A 12 -20.29 -9.94 16.52
C ALA A 12 -19.38 -10.64 15.49
N GLY A 13 -19.69 -10.53 14.19
CA GLY A 13 -19.02 -11.28 13.12
C GLY A 13 -18.06 -10.47 12.25
N PHE A 14 -17.66 -9.26 12.66
CA PHE A 14 -16.71 -8.48 11.86
C PHE A 14 -15.45 -8.22 12.69
N MET A 15 -14.31 -8.56 12.08
CA MET A 15 -12.92 -8.34 12.52
C MET A 15 -12.18 -9.51 13.18
N THR A 16 -12.28 -10.71 12.62
CA THR A 16 -11.12 -11.62 12.59
C THR A 16 -10.58 -11.61 11.16
N GLN A 17 -9.70 -10.66 10.83
CA GLN A 17 -8.66 -10.98 9.85
C GLN A 17 -7.79 -12.02 10.54
N ALA A 18 -8.10 -13.29 10.34
CA ALA A 18 -7.16 -14.36 10.62
C ALA A 18 -6.05 -14.19 9.58
N GLN A 19 -4.97 -13.49 9.95
CA GLN A 19 -3.70 -13.76 9.28
C GLN A 19 -3.41 -15.23 9.57
N GLU A 20 -3.38 -16.07 8.52
CA GLU A 20 -3.01 -17.49 8.61
C GLU A 20 -1.52 -17.68 8.98
N MET A 21 -0.81 -16.60 9.27
CA MET A 21 0.62 -16.57 9.54
C MET A 21 0.92 -15.79 10.80
N PHE A 22 2.03 -16.19 11.43
CA PHE A 22 2.61 -15.43 12.52
C PHE A 22 3.07 -14.05 12.05
N SER A 23 2.98 -13.08 12.94
CA SER A 23 3.71 -11.83 12.78
C SER A 23 5.16 -12.06 13.20
N TYR A 24 6.10 -11.72 12.32
CA TYR A 24 7.52 -11.93 12.59
C TYR A 24 8.16 -10.69 13.20
N VAL A 25 9.18 -10.90 14.05
CA VAL A 25 9.94 -9.82 14.69
C VAL A 25 10.39 -8.77 13.68
N LYS A 26 10.87 -9.19 12.50
CA LYS A 26 11.47 -8.30 11.49
C LYS A 26 10.48 -7.72 10.48
N ASP A 27 9.18 -7.93 10.65
CA ASP A 27 8.20 -7.45 9.67
C ASP A 27 8.17 -5.91 9.58
N LYS A 28 8.17 -5.21 10.72
CA LYS A 28 8.05 -3.75 10.76
C LYS A 28 8.73 -3.14 11.97
N LYS A 29 9.31 -1.95 11.80
CA LYS A 29 9.80 -1.15 12.93
C LYS A 29 8.68 -0.27 13.49
N PHE A 30 8.72 -0.08 14.81
CA PHE A 30 7.81 0.78 15.54
C PHE A 30 8.64 1.82 16.28
N LYS A 31 8.53 3.07 15.85
CA LYS A 31 9.25 4.20 16.44
C LYS A 31 8.34 4.98 17.38
N ASP A 32 7.08 5.11 17.00
CA ASP A 32 6.10 5.94 17.70
C ASP A 32 4.83 5.14 18.05
N PRO A 33 4.08 5.52 19.10
CA PRO A 33 2.82 4.85 19.45
C PRO A 33 1.79 4.77 18.32
N SER A 34 1.81 5.73 17.39
CA SER A 34 0.94 5.74 16.21
C SER A 34 1.23 4.57 15.25
N ASP A 35 2.45 4.06 15.22
CA ASP A 35 2.85 2.96 14.34
C ASP A 35 2.16 1.64 14.70
N LEU A 36 1.65 1.52 15.93
CA LEU A 36 0.91 0.37 16.42
C LEU A 36 -0.53 0.36 15.90
N MET A 37 -1.06 1.51 15.50
CA MET A 37 -2.47 1.67 15.16
C MET A 37 -2.84 0.86 13.92
N GLY A 38 -3.81 -0.02 14.05
CA GLY A 38 -4.28 -0.94 13.01
C GLY A 38 -3.34 -2.12 12.74
N TYR A 39 -2.27 -2.30 13.53
CA TYR A 39 -1.44 -3.49 13.45
C TYR A 39 -2.04 -4.60 14.32
N ASN A 40 -2.03 -5.83 13.80
CA ASN A 40 -2.46 -7.03 14.50
C ASN A 40 -1.27 -7.95 14.70
N PHE A 41 -0.92 -8.23 15.96
CA PHE A 41 0.16 -9.15 16.27
C PHE A 41 -0.37 -10.58 16.43
N VAL A 42 0.27 -11.53 15.76
CA VAL A 42 0.02 -12.97 15.88
C VAL A 42 1.30 -13.66 16.38
N PRO A 43 1.40 -13.94 17.70
CA PRO A 43 2.58 -14.57 18.31
C PRO A 43 2.67 -16.07 17.99
N ASN A 44 3.86 -16.66 18.16
CA ASN A 44 4.07 -18.11 17.98
C ASN A 44 4.30 -18.89 19.26
N HIS A 45 4.43 -18.19 20.39
CA HIS A 45 4.77 -18.81 21.65
C HIS A 45 4.24 -17.96 22.82
N MET A 46 3.84 -18.63 23.91
CA MET A 46 3.40 -17.96 25.13
C MET A 46 4.04 -18.55 26.39
N GLU A 47 4.28 -17.69 27.36
CA GLU A 47 4.82 -18.03 28.68
C GLU A 47 3.99 -17.37 29.79
N ILE A 48 3.62 -18.16 30.80
CA ILE A 48 3.15 -17.69 32.09
C ILE A 48 4.29 -17.92 33.08
N PRO A 49 4.94 -16.86 33.60
CA PRO A 49 6.16 -17.00 34.39
C PRO A 49 6.01 -17.98 35.56
N ASN A 50 6.85 -19.01 35.59
CA ASN A 50 6.87 -20.10 36.59
C ASN A 50 5.66 -21.04 36.58
N GLU A 51 4.85 -21.06 35.52
CA GLU A 51 3.64 -21.90 35.44
C GLU A 51 3.57 -22.75 34.19
N ALA A 52 3.63 -22.12 33.01
CA ALA A 52 3.37 -22.80 31.74
C ALA A 52 4.09 -22.10 30.60
N GLU A 53 4.45 -22.89 29.60
CA GLU A 53 5.11 -22.45 28.39
C GLU A 53 4.54 -23.30 27.25
N ASN A 54 3.98 -22.64 26.22
CA ASN A 54 3.27 -23.31 25.13
C ASN A 54 3.65 -22.71 23.77
N GLU A 55 3.93 -23.57 22.79
CA GLU A 55 3.92 -23.19 21.38
C GLU A 55 2.49 -22.96 20.90
N LEU A 56 2.32 -22.00 20.00
CA LEU A 56 1.03 -21.58 19.47
C LEU A 56 0.96 -21.86 17.97
N ASN A 57 -0.23 -22.21 17.48
CA ASN A 57 -0.51 -22.17 16.05
C ASN A 57 -0.84 -20.73 15.61
N PRO A 58 -0.66 -20.39 14.33
CA PRO A 58 -1.07 -19.09 13.82
C PRO A 58 -2.54 -18.82 14.10
N GLY A 59 -2.83 -17.67 14.70
CA GLY A 59 -4.18 -17.23 15.02
C GLY A 59 -4.76 -17.73 16.35
N ASP A 60 -4.10 -18.66 17.06
CA ASP A 60 -4.55 -19.11 18.40
C ASP A 60 -4.68 -17.93 19.37
N TYR A 61 -3.78 -16.95 19.24
CA TYR A 61 -3.83 -15.68 19.93
C TYR A 61 -3.59 -14.53 18.95
N SER A 62 -4.24 -13.39 19.18
CA SER A 62 -3.94 -12.17 18.43
C SER A 62 -4.18 -10.91 19.24
N PHE A 63 -3.46 -9.85 18.88
CA PHE A 63 -3.52 -8.53 19.52
C PHE A 63 -3.68 -7.45 18.46
N GLY A 64 -4.93 -7.12 18.14
CA GLY A 64 -5.30 -6.06 17.20
C GLY A 64 -5.38 -4.72 17.92
N ILE A 65 -4.52 -3.77 17.57
CA ILE A 65 -4.50 -2.45 18.20
C ILE A 65 -5.23 -1.47 17.27
N THR A 66 -6.17 -0.70 17.81
CA THR A 66 -6.81 0.41 17.10
C THR A 66 -6.63 1.69 17.91
N ARG A 67 -7.14 2.82 17.40
CA ARG A 67 -7.07 4.11 18.12
C ARG A 67 -7.69 4.06 19.51
N ASN A 68 -8.78 3.30 19.67
CA ASN A 68 -9.60 3.33 20.89
C ASN A 68 -9.61 2.00 21.64
N ASN A 69 -9.27 0.89 20.98
CA ASN A 69 -9.42 -0.43 21.56
C ASN A 69 -8.23 -1.33 21.24
N LEU A 70 -7.93 -2.22 22.18
CA LEU A 70 -7.17 -3.44 21.96
C LEU A 70 -8.16 -4.60 21.83
N TYR A 71 -8.11 -5.30 20.71
CA TYR A 71 -8.81 -6.53 20.46
C TYR A 71 -7.86 -7.69 20.78
N VAL A 72 -8.23 -8.51 21.75
CA VAL A 72 -7.47 -9.70 22.11
C VAL A 72 -8.28 -10.92 21.71
N HIS A 73 -7.68 -11.80 20.92
CA HIS A 73 -8.18 -13.14 20.66
C HIS A 73 -7.31 -14.18 21.39
N GLY A 74 -7.94 -15.26 21.81
CA GLY A 74 -7.28 -16.44 22.38
C GLY A 74 -7.92 -16.94 23.66
N GLU A 75 -7.56 -18.18 24.02
CA GLU A 75 -8.22 -18.92 25.08
C GLU A 75 -8.09 -18.21 26.45
N GLY A 76 -9.23 -18.01 27.11
CA GLY A 76 -9.30 -17.43 28.47
C GLY A 76 -9.10 -15.92 28.59
N ILE A 77 -8.61 -15.25 27.54
CA ILE A 77 -8.30 -13.80 27.56
C ILE A 77 -9.01 -12.98 26.48
N SER A 78 -9.75 -13.64 25.58
CA SER A 78 -10.51 -13.01 24.51
C SER A 78 -11.39 -11.86 25.01
N GLY A 79 -11.31 -10.71 24.34
CA GLY A 79 -12.12 -9.55 24.69
C GLY A 79 -11.67 -8.27 24.01
N VAL A 80 -12.48 -7.23 24.20
CA VAL A 80 -12.19 -5.86 23.74
C VAL A 80 -11.89 -4.99 24.95
N TYR A 81 -10.73 -4.37 24.94
CA TYR A 81 -10.23 -3.52 26.02
C TYR A 81 -10.10 -2.10 25.50
N SER A 82 -10.72 -1.14 26.19
CA SER A 82 -10.60 0.27 25.84
C SER A 82 -9.20 0.77 26.16
N LEU A 83 -8.58 1.42 25.19
CA LEU A 83 -7.29 2.07 25.31
C LEU A 83 -7.49 3.45 25.93
N ASN A 84 -6.89 3.66 27.09
CA ASN A 84 -6.88 4.98 27.73
C ASN A 84 -5.68 5.80 27.23
N ASN A 85 -4.49 5.21 27.24
CA ASN A 85 -3.28 5.87 26.76
C ASN A 85 -2.20 4.86 26.33
N ILE A 86 -1.28 5.30 25.47
CA ILE A 86 -0.08 4.57 25.08
C ILE A 86 1.14 5.41 25.47
N ASN A 87 1.91 4.90 26.42
CA ASN A 87 3.09 5.59 26.92
C ASN A 87 4.36 4.95 26.36
N PRO A 88 5.30 5.74 25.79
CA PRO A 88 6.66 5.30 25.56
C PRO A 88 7.35 4.93 26.89
N THR A 89 8.21 3.92 26.84
CA THR A 89 8.96 3.37 27.97
C THR A 89 10.34 2.92 27.50
N GLU A 90 11.26 2.63 28.44
CA GLU A 90 12.63 2.19 28.09
C GLU A 90 12.68 0.89 27.28
N TYR A 91 11.68 0.02 27.44
CA TYR A 91 11.58 -1.24 26.71
C TYR A 91 10.72 -1.16 25.45
N GLY A 92 10.08 -0.02 25.14
CA GLY A 92 9.11 0.08 24.06
C GLY A 92 7.86 0.86 24.47
N PHE A 93 6.69 0.23 24.43
CA PHE A 93 5.41 0.91 24.71
C PHE A 93 4.60 0.22 25.80
N LYS A 94 3.81 1.01 26.54
CA LYS A 94 2.84 0.50 27.51
C LYS A 94 1.46 1.07 27.23
N LEU A 95 0.56 0.19 26.82
CA LEU A 95 -0.85 0.48 26.58
C LEU A 95 -1.60 0.26 27.90
N LEU A 96 -2.25 1.31 28.40
CA LEU A 96 -3.09 1.23 29.59
C LEU A 96 -4.51 0.86 29.18
N LEU A 97 -4.99 -0.26 29.73
CA LEU A 97 -6.22 -0.90 29.31
C LEU A 97 -7.29 -0.79 30.40
N MET A 98 -8.51 -0.56 29.97
CA MET A 98 -9.71 -0.62 30.81
C MET A 98 -10.72 -1.55 30.17
N ASN A 99 -11.38 -2.40 30.96
CA ASN A 99 -12.47 -3.21 30.43
C ASN A 99 -13.66 -2.30 30.06
N ALA A 100 -14.17 -2.45 28.84
CA ALA A 100 -15.26 -1.60 28.34
C ALA A 100 -16.58 -1.77 29.12
N ARG A 101 -16.78 -2.92 29.77
CA ARG A 101 -17.98 -3.22 30.57
C ARG A 101 -17.82 -2.86 32.05
N ASP A 102 -16.60 -2.97 32.58
CA ASP A 102 -16.26 -2.63 33.97
C ASP A 102 -14.95 -1.83 34.04
N PRO A 103 -15.02 -0.49 34.11
CA PRO A 103 -13.86 0.39 34.18
C PRO A 103 -12.94 0.16 35.39
N THR A 104 -13.40 -0.53 36.44
CA THR A 104 -12.57 -0.85 37.61
C THR A 104 -11.53 -1.93 37.31
N ILE A 105 -11.80 -2.74 36.28
CA ILE A 105 -10.89 -3.77 35.77
C ILE A 105 -9.89 -3.08 34.83
N GLN A 106 -8.72 -2.80 35.37
CA GLN A 106 -7.62 -2.15 34.67
C GLN A 106 -6.46 -3.12 34.47
N GLY A 107 -5.97 -3.16 33.24
CA GLY A 107 -4.87 -4.00 32.80
C GLY A 107 -3.85 -3.21 31.98
N HIS A 108 -2.97 -3.92 31.29
CA HIS A 108 -2.05 -3.34 30.32
C HIS A 108 -1.62 -4.33 29.25
N LEU A 109 -1.15 -3.79 28.13
CA LEU A 109 -0.31 -4.51 27.18
C LEU A 109 1.03 -3.77 27.13
N LYS A 110 2.12 -4.44 27.48
CA LYS A 110 3.48 -3.94 27.23
C LYS A 110 3.95 -4.50 25.91
N ILE A 111 4.58 -3.65 25.09
CA ILE A 111 5.18 -4.03 23.83
C ILE A 111 6.68 -3.86 24.01
N ILE A 112 7.39 -4.98 23.95
CA ILE A 112 8.84 -5.03 24.15
C ILE A 112 9.50 -4.92 22.78
N LEU A 113 10.29 -3.87 22.61
CA LEU A 113 11.05 -3.61 21.40
C LEU A 113 12.51 -4.06 21.58
N THR A 114 13.07 -4.59 20.50
CA THR A 114 14.52 -4.72 20.34
C THR A 114 15.16 -3.33 20.22
N LYS A 115 16.50 -3.27 20.37
CA LYS A 115 17.28 -2.02 20.16
C LYS A 115 17.10 -1.39 18.77
N LYS A 116 16.57 -2.15 17.80
CA LYS A 116 16.34 -1.69 16.42
C LYS A 116 14.88 -1.28 16.16
N GLY A 117 14.02 -1.29 17.17
CA GLY A 117 12.61 -0.89 17.07
C GLY A 117 11.66 -1.99 16.59
N TYR A 118 12.10 -3.25 16.53
CA TYR A 118 11.24 -4.40 16.21
C TYR A 118 10.54 -4.93 17.46
N VAL A 119 9.28 -5.38 17.35
CA VAL A 119 8.57 -6.03 18.47
C VAL A 119 9.09 -7.45 18.65
N ASP A 120 9.58 -7.73 19.86
CA ASP A 120 10.10 -9.04 20.26
C ASP A 120 9.04 -9.82 21.06
N ALA A 121 8.39 -9.14 21.99
CA ALA A 121 7.39 -9.74 22.87
C ALA A 121 6.27 -8.76 23.27
N LEU A 122 5.14 -9.34 23.64
CA LEU A 122 3.96 -8.67 24.15
C LEU A 122 3.67 -9.21 25.56
N VAL A 123 3.62 -8.34 26.56
CA VAL A 123 3.28 -8.73 27.93
C VAL A 123 1.89 -8.24 28.27
N PHE A 124 0.94 -9.15 28.26
CA PHE A 124 -0.46 -8.85 28.51
C PHE A 124 -0.83 -9.13 29.96
N LYS A 125 -1.55 -8.18 30.56
CA LYS A 125 -2.15 -8.33 31.89
C LYS A 125 -3.59 -7.84 31.83
N ARG A 126 -4.54 -8.75 31.98
CA ARG A 126 -5.97 -8.44 31.88
C ARG A 126 -6.47 -7.53 33.00
N SER A 127 -6.04 -7.78 34.24
CA SER A 127 -6.42 -6.99 35.41
C SER A 127 -5.31 -6.93 36.45
N LYS A 128 -5.45 -6.08 37.47
CA LYS A 128 -4.49 -5.99 38.59
C LYS A 128 -4.27 -7.33 39.32
N LYS A 129 -5.29 -8.20 39.35
CA LYS A 129 -5.27 -9.49 40.06
C LYS A 129 -4.78 -10.64 39.19
N ASP A 130 -4.91 -10.53 37.87
CA ASP A 130 -4.45 -11.56 36.93
C ASP A 130 -2.92 -11.55 36.85
N LYS A 131 -2.34 -12.66 36.41
CA LYS A 131 -0.90 -12.76 36.13
C LYS A 131 -0.58 -12.15 34.77
N GLU A 132 0.69 -11.79 34.58
CA GLU A 132 1.17 -11.38 33.26
C GLU A 132 1.38 -12.64 32.41
N ILE A 133 0.98 -12.56 31.14
CA ILE A 133 1.25 -13.57 30.12
C ILE A 133 2.14 -12.92 29.07
N ILE A 134 3.25 -13.57 28.74
CA ILE A 134 4.22 -13.09 27.76
C ILE A 134 3.96 -13.85 26.47
N PHE A 135 3.84 -13.12 25.36
CA PHE A 135 3.68 -13.67 24.02
C PHE A 135 4.89 -13.24 23.19
N PHE A 136 5.56 -14.20 22.56
CA PHE A 136 6.75 -13.92 21.76
C PHE A 136 6.41 -13.96 20.28
N GLN A 137 7.04 -13.07 19.52
CA GLN A 137 6.90 -13.00 18.08
C GLN A 137 7.78 -14.05 17.39
N ALA A 138 7.34 -14.54 16.24
CA ALA A 138 8.10 -15.54 15.50
C ALA A 138 9.39 -14.95 14.93
N LEU A 139 10.45 -15.76 14.89
CA LEU A 139 11.60 -15.49 14.04
C LEU A 139 11.30 -16.01 12.63
N MET A 140 11.51 -15.15 11.63
CA MET A 140 11.34 -15.55 10.24
C MET A 140 12.39 -16.59 9.85
N PRO A 141 11.99 -17.75 9.28
CA PRO A 141 12.94 -18.72 8.74
C PRO A 141 13.86 -18.09 7.71
N LYS A 142 15.14 -18.48 7.70
CA LYS A 142 16.15 -17.88 6.80
C LYS A 142 15.76 -17.99 5.33
N GLU A 143 15.31 -19.16 4.92
CA GLU A 143 14.87 -19.44 3.54
C GLU A 143 13.71 -18.53 3.13
N LYS A 144 12.68 -18.40 3.97
CA LYS A 144 11.56 -17.47 3.73
C LYS A 144 12.07 -16.03 3.62
N ASN A 145 12.93 -15.60 4.52
CA ASN A 145 13.49 -14.24 4.51
C ASN A 145 14.34 -13.96 3.26
N GLU A 146 15.06 -14.95 2.72
CA GLU A 146 15.82 -14.81 1.48
C GLU A 146 14.91 -14.69 0.26
N VAL A 147 13.85 -15.51 0.19
CA VAL A 147 12.84 -15.44 -0.88
C VAL A 147 12.10 -14.10 -0.84
N GLU A 148 11.65 -13.67 0.34
CA GLU A 148 10.99 -12.38 0.50
C GLU A 148 11.93 -11.20 0.22
N ALA A 149 13.21 -11.30 0.59
CA ALA A 149 14.20 -10.28 0.28
C ALA A 149 14.43 -10.08 -1.21
N ALA A 150 14.31 -11.15 -1.99
CA ALA A 150 14.48 -11.10 -3.44
C ALA A 150 13.24 -10.59 -4.16
N PHE A 151 12.05 -10.74 -3.56
CA PHE A 151 10.79 -10.33 -4.16
C PHE A 151 10.39 -8.89 -3.80
N PHE A 152 10.40 -8.55 -2.51
CA PHE A 152 9.96 -7.25 -2.03
C PHE A 152 11.07 -6.21 -2.14
N THR A 153 10.71 -5.01 -2.61
CA THR A 153 11.63 -3.88 -2.70
C THR A 153 12.03 -3.41 -1.31
N ASP A 154 13.34 -3.30 -1.06
CA ASP A 154 13.87 -2.75 0.20
C ASP A 154 13.90 -1.22 0.17
N ARG A 155 13.60 -0.62 1.32
CA ARG A 155 13.58 0.84 1.52
C ARG A 155 14.89 1.55 1.14
N TRP A 156 16.02 0.85 1.11
CA TRP A 156 17.34 1.41 0.84
C TRP A 156 17.96 0.97 -0.49
N GLU A 157 17.19 0.25 -1.31
CA GLU A 157 17.69 -0.36 -2.54
C GLU A 157 17.57 0.55 -3.75
N THR A 158 16.38 1.13 -3.97
CA THR A 158 16.09 1.89 -5.19
C THR A 158 16.30 3.38 -4.97
N GLU A 159 17.48 3.89 -5.33
CA GLU A 159 17.83 5.32 -5.30
C GLU A 159 17.34 6.05 -6.56
N LEU A 160 16.78 7.25 -6.37
CA LEU A 160 16.35 8.14 -7.46
C LEU A 160 17.26 9.36 -7.53
N GLU A 161 18.04 9.45 -8.61
CA GLU A 161 18.86 10.63 -8.89
C GLU A 161 17.99 11.89 -9.04
N MET A 162 16.89 11.78 -9.79
CA MET A 162 15.92 12.85 -10.03
C MET A 162 14.49 12.28 -10.00
N PRO A 163 13.45 13.12 -9.83
CA PRO A 163 12.05 12.66 -9.86
C PRO A 163 11.70 11.86 -11.11
N ASP A 164 12.21 12.27 -12.27
CA ASP A 164 11.92 11.63 -13.56
C ASP A 164 12.61 10.27 -13.75
N SER A 165 13.61 9.94 -12.92
CA SER A 165 14.31 8.65 -12.97
C SER A 165 13.42 7.46 -12.58
N ILE A 166 12.23 7.72 -12.04
CA ILE A 166 11.28 6.68 -11.62
C ILE A 166 10.66 5.93 -12.80
N TRP A 167 10.61 6.55 -14.00
CA TRP A 167 9.92 5.96 -15.15
C TRP A 167 10.66 4.73 -15.69
N GLY A 168 9.92 3.65 -15.90
CA GLY A 168 10.44 2.33 -16.26
C GLY A 168 10.71 1.40 -15.07
N MET A 169 10.56 1.89 -13.83
CA MET A 169 10.76 1.08 -12.63
C MET A 169 9.51 0.29 -12.23
N GLU A 170 9.74 -0.79 -11.48
CA GLU A 170 8.72 -1.61 -10.83
C GLU A 170 9.13 -1.82 -9.36
N ILE A 171 8.19 -1.62 -8.44
CA ILE A 171 8.40 -1.85 -7.01
C ILE A 171 7.38 -2.82 -6.45
N HIS A 172 7.81 -3.60 -5.47
CA HIS A 172 7.03 -4.62 -4.78
C HIS A 172 6.92 -4.26 -3.29
N PRO A 173 5.81 -3.65 -2.86
CA PRO A 173 5.64 -3.24 -1.48
C PRO A 173 5.45 -4.42 -0.53
N PHE A 174 5.84 -4.23 0.73
CA PHE A 174 5.81 -5.27 1.77
C PHE A 174 4.63 -5.12 2.73
N PHE A 175 4.14 -3.90 2.94
CA PHE A 175 2.93 -3.63 3.71
C PHE A 175 1.96 -2.75 2.93
N ARG A 176 0.68 -2.96 3.19
CA ARG A 176 -0.42 -2.10 2.77
C ARG A 176 -1.12 -1.54 4.00
N ILE A 177 -1.29 -0.23 4.07
CA ILE A 177 -2.05 0.46 5.10
C ILE A 177 -3.31 1.03 4.47
N HIS A 178 -4.46 0.70 5.04
CA HIS A 178 -5.76 1.22 4.65
C HIS A 178 -5.96 2.59 5.30
N LEU A 179 -5.91 3.68 4.53
CA LEU A 179 -5.94 5.04 5.07
C LEU A 179 -7.25 5.39 5.80
N LYS A 180 -8.34 4.66 5.53
CA LYS A 180 -9.66 4.90 6.12
C LYS A 180 -9.72 4.56 7.62
N ASP A 181 -9.13 3.44 8.00
CA ASP A 181 -9.18 2.89 9.37
C ASP A 181 -7.79 2.61 9.97
N ASN A 182 -6.75 2.91 9.19
CA ASN A 182 -5.34 2.68 9.48
C ASN A 182 -4.98 1.20 9.65
N THR A 183 -5.82 0.27 9.14
CA THR A 183 -5.53 -1.17 9.19
C THR A 183 -4.24 -1.46 8.42
N GLN A 184 -3.32 -2.17 9.07
CA GLN A 184 -2.03 -2.54 8.50
C GLN A 184 -2.06 -4.01 8.12
N GLU A 185 -1.76 -4.27 6.87
CA GLU A 185 -1.77 -5.59 6.27
C GLU A 185 -0.38 -5.90 5.72
N ARG A 186 0.17 -7.03 6.13
CA ARG A 186 1.40 -7.58 5.56
C ARG A 186 1.05 -8.19 4.21
N LEU A 187 1.75 -7.78 3.16
CA LEU A 187 1.56 -8.35 1.83
C LEU A 187 2.38 -9.63 1.71
N GLU A 188 1.81 -10.61 1.02
CA GLU A 188 2.45 -11.87 0.70
C GLU A 188 2.87 -11.89 -0.77
N ILE A 189 3.86 -12.75 -1.08
CA ILE A 189 4.29 -12.96 -2.47
C ILE A 189 3.12 -13.44 -3.34
N ALA A 190 2.20 -14.21 -2.75
CA ALA A 190 0.99 -14.70 -3.40
C ALA A 190 0.06 -13.57 -3.87
N ASP A 191 0.02 -12.45 -3.16
CA ASP A 191 -0.78 -11.27 -3.53
C ASP A 191 -0.22 -10.60 -4.79
N SER A 192 1.01 -10.92 -5.19
CA SER A 192 1.70 -10.44 -6.39
C SER A 192 1.56 -8.91 -6.59
N THR A 193 1.56 -8.17 -5.48
CA THR A 193 1.31 -6.72 -5.53
C THR A 193 2.53 -6.01 -6.12
N SER A 194 2.30 -5.20 -7.14
CA SER A 194 3.34 -4.47 -7.86
C SER A 194 2.87 -3.08 -8.26
N ILE A 195 3.78 -2.10 -8.21
CA ILE A 195 3.55 -0.74 -8.70
C ILE A 195 4.57 -0.46 -9.80
N ARG A 196 4.08 -0.14 -11.00
CA ARG A 196 4.89 0.09 -12.20
C ARG A 196 4.76 1.53 -12.68
N PHE A 197 5.88 2.12 -13.05
CA PHE A 197 5.96 3.46 -13.60
C PHE A 197 6.26 3.36 -15.09
N ILE A 198 5.35 3.80 -15.96
CA ILE A 198 5.41 3.53 -17.40
C ILE A 198 5.51 4.85 -18.18
N GLU A 199 6.52 4.96 -19.02
CA GLU A 199 6.64 6.00 -20.06
C GLU A 199 6.21 5.41 -21.41
N LYS A 200 5.24 6.06 -22.08
CA LYS A 200 4.77 5.70 -23.41
C LYS A 200 5.14 6.78 -24.41
N VAL A 201 5.99 6.44 -25.37
CA VAL A 201 6.45 7.35 -26.43
C VAL A 201 5.71 7.05 -27.74
N THR A 202 4.98 8.03 -28.27
CA THR A 202 4.28 7.95 -29.57
C THR A 202 4.95 8.87 -30.58
N ILE A 203 5.45 8.32 -31.69
CA ILE A 203 6.12 9.05 -32.77
C ILE A 203 5.15 9.21 -33.95
N ILE A 204 4.79 10.43 -34.29
CA ILE A 204 3.91 10.78 -35.42
C ILE A 204 4.73 11.41 -36.53
N ASP A 205 4.80 10.74 -37.68
CA ASP A 205 5.43 11.29 -38.89
C ASP A 205 4.48 12.25 -39.62
N LYS A 206 4.77 13.55 -39.57
CA LYS A 206 3.97 14.59 -40.23
C LYS A 206 4.27 14.73 -41.73
N THR A 207 5.14 13.92 -42.32
CA THR A 207 5.49 14.02 -43.76
C THR A 207 4.43 13.44 -44.70
N LYS A 208 3.52 12.57 -44.23
CA LYS A 208 2.41 12.05 -45.06
C LYS A 208 1.16 12.95 -45.02
N LYS A 209 1.23 14.15 -45.61
CA LYS A 209 0.03 14.87 -46.08
C LYS A 209 -0.18 14.62 -47.58
N LYS A 210 -0.99 13.60 -47.95
CA LYS A 210 -1.57 13.51 -49.31
C LYS A 210 -2.94 12.81 -49.35
N LYS A 211 -3.98 13.67 -49.44
CA LYS A 211 -5.22 13.54 -50.21
C LYS A 211 -6.03 12.23 -50.11
N VAL A 212 -6.96 12.16 -49.16
CA VAL A 212 -8.23 11.44 -49.39
C VAL A 212 -9.28 12.47 -49.82
N LYS A 213 -9.49 12.59 -51.13
CA LYS A 213 -10.63 13.33 -51.69
C LYS A 213 -11.90 12.54 -51.36
N LYS A 214 -12.82 13.20 -50.62
CA LYS A 214 -14.24 12.85 -50.50
C LYS A 214 -14.81 12.40 -51.84
N LYS A 215 -15.33 11.17 -51.91
CA LYS A 215 -16.38 10.81 -52.88
C LYS A 215 -17.66 10.51 -52.08
N LYS A 216 -18.55 11.50 -52.05
CA LYS A 216 -19.95 11.35 -51.64
C LYS A 216 -20.60 10.22 -52.46
N ARG A 217 -21.20 9.23 -51.79
CA ARG A 217 -22.40 8.55 -52.30
C ARG A 217 -23.43 8.50 -51.17
N LYS A 218 -24.65 8.95 -51.51
CA LYS A 218 -25.83 9.08 -50.65
C LYS A 218 -26.50 7.71 -50.45
N LYS A 219 -26.93 7.49 -49.19
CA LYS A 219 -28.20 6.92 -48.67
C LYS A 219 -28.89 5.75 -49.40
N GLU A 220 -29.24 4.70 -48.64
CA GLU A 220 -30.60 4.48 -48.09
C GLU A 220 -30.59 3.46 -46.91
N PRO A 221 -31.66 3.39 -46.08
CA PRO A 221 -31.64 2.93 -44.68
C PRO A 221 -32.42 1.61 -44.43
N VAL A 222 -32.64 1.27 -43.15
CA VAL A 222 -33.65 0.31 -42.59
C VAL A 222 -33.13 -1.14 -42.49
N ARG A 223 -33.21 -1.96 -41.41
CA ARG A 223 -33.93 -2.12 -40.10
C ARG A 223 -32.97 -2.92 -39.17
N LEU A 224 -32.73 -2.62 -37.89
CA LEU A 224 -33.55 -2.84 -36.66
C LEU A 224 -34.04 -4.30 -36.41
N SER A 225 -33.35 -4.99 -35.51
CA SER A 225 -33.84 -5.88 -34.44
C SER A 225 -32.63 -6.18 -33.51
N GLU A 226 -32.39 -5.49 -32.39
CA GLU A 226 -33.07 -5.57 -31.07
C GLU A 226 -33.10 -6.98 -30.46
N GLU A 227 -32.12 -7.24 -29.59
CA GLU A 227 -32.22 -7.63 -28.16
C GLU A 227 -30.78 -7.41 -27.61
N GLU A 228 -30.41 -6.31 -26.92
CA GLU A 228 -30.90 -5.75 -25.63
C GLU A 228 -30.93 -6.82 -24.52
N ALA A 229 -30.40 -6.64 -23.31
CA ALA A 229 -29.94 -5.44 -22.61
C ALA A 229 -29.01 -5.87 -21.45
N ALA A 230 -28.00 -5.05 -21.11
CA ALA A 230 -27.95 -4.20 -19.90
C ALA A 230 -27.25 -4.91 -18.72
N GLU A 231 -26.32 -4.33 -17.96
CA GLU A 231 -26.02 -2.93 -17.60
C GLU A 231 -24.53 -2.91 -17.11
N GLU A 232 -23.63 -2.02 -17.58
CA GLU A 232 -23.45 -0.58 -17.22
C GLU A 232 -22.71 -0.38 -15.87
N GLU A 233 -21.87 0.63 -15.65
CA GLU A 233 -21.15 1.62 -16.47
C GLU A 233 -20.27 2.41 -15.49
N LEU A 234 -19.16 2.99 -15.96
CA LEU A 234 -18.82 4.40 -15.69
C LEU A 234 -17.61 4.78 -16.57
N THR A 235 -17.95 5.19 -17.80
CA THR A 235 -17.10 5.99 -18.68
C THR A 235 -17.82 7.30 -18.96
N GLU A 236 -17.25 8.43 -18.57
CA GLU A 236 -17.62 9.73 -19.14
C GLU A 236 -16.38 10.39 -19.76
N GLU A 237 -16.48 10.56 -21.08
CA GLU A 237 -15.81 11.57 -21.89
C GLU A 237 -16.57 12.90 -21.80
N ALA A 238 -15.85 14.00 -21.58
CA ALA A 238 -16.21 15.32 -22.11
C ALA A 238 -14.92 16.11 -22.39
N THR A 239 -14.62 16.21 -23.68
CA THR A 239 -14.01 17.31 -24.45
C THR A 239 -13.23 18.44 -23.77
N ASP A 240 -12.01 18.62 -24.29
CA ASP A 240 -11.26 19.87 -24.52
C ASP A 240 -11.08 20.86 -23.35
N ASN A 241 -9.92 20.74 -22.71
CA ASN A 241 -8.98 21.85 -22.71
C ASN A 241 -7.54 21.33 -22.74
N LYS A 242 -6.79 21.76 -23.76
CA LYS A 242 -5.37 21.48 -23.94
C LYS A 242 -4.57 22.16 -22.83
N GLU A 243 -3.97 21.36 -21.96
CA GLU A 243 -2.62 21.62 -21.47
C GLU A 243 -1.79 20.41 -21.85
N ILE A 244 -1.17 20.54 -23.03
CA ILE A 244 -0.16 19.64 -23.54
C ILE A 244 1.14 20.16 -22.92
N ASN A 245 1.84 19.33 -22.15
CA ASN A 245 3.22 19.59 -21.81
C ASN A 245 4.03 19.42 -23.12
N GLU A 246 4.11 20.50 -23.89
CA GLU A 246 4.92 20.58 -25.11
C GLU A 246 6.36 20.83 -24.67
N GLU A 247 7.12 19.76 -24.44
CA GLU A 247 8.57 19.88 -24.41
C GLU A 247 9.05 20.31 -25.81
N GLU A 248 9.85 21.38 -25.78
CA GLU A 248 10.34 22.13 -26.93
C GLU A 248 11.28 21.27 -27.81
N ILE A 249 11.33 21.63 -29.08
CA ILE A 249 11.89 20.87 -30.20
C ILE A 249 13.41 20.79 -30.10
N GLU A 250 13.98 19.61 -29.84
CA GLU A 250 15.38 19.34 -30.19
C GLU A 250 15.52 19.15 -31.71
N ASN A 251 16.09 20.15 -32.38
CA ASN A 251 16.72 19.96 -33.68
C ASN A 251 18.01 19.17 -33.45
N ILE A 252 18.02 17.89 -33.82
CA ILE A 252 19.26 17.13 -33.93
C ILE A 252 19.97 17.60 -35.20
N GLU A 253 20.95 18.49 -35.05
CA GLU A 253 21.95 18.77 -36.09
C GLU A 253 22.98 17.63 -36.06
N ALA A 254 22.85 16.68 -36.98
CA ALA A 254 23.91 15.74 -37.27
C ALA A 254 25.00 16.46 -38.07
N GLY A 255 26.10 16.81 -37.41
CA GLY A 255 27.31 17.26 -38.08
C GLY A 255 28.00 16.10 -38.77
N SER A 256 28.12 16.17 -40.10
CA SER A 256 29.26 15.61 -40.83
C SER A 256 29.38 16.32 -42.17
N ASP A 257 30.47 17.06 -42.33
CA ASP A 257 30.98 17.51 -43.62
C ASP A 257 31.17 16.30 -44.56
N GLU A 258 30.49 16.29 -45.71
CA GLU A 258 31.08 16.15 -47.04
C GLU A 258 29.98 16.07 -48.11
N GLU A 259 30.26 16.76 -49.23
CA GLU A 259 29.36 17.04 -50.34
C GLU A 259 28.77 15.77 -50.98
N THR A 260 27.45 15.59 -50.90
CA THR A 260 26.67 14.98 -52.00
C THR A 260 25.23 15.49 -51.94
N GLU A 261 24.74 16.09 -53.04
CA GLU A 261 23.36 16.54 -53.19
C GLU A 261 22.37 15.35 -53.19
N GLU A 262 21.99 14.86 -52.02
CA GLU A 262 20.72 14.20 -51.82
C GLU A 262 19.80 15.12 -51.03
N LYS A 263 18.61 15.39 -51.59
CA LYS A 263 17.58 16.22 -50.94
C LYS A 263 17.19 15.58 -49.62
N GLU A 264 17.79 16.03 -48.52
CA GLU A 264 17.35 15.70 -47.17
C GLU A 264 15.93 16.21 -46.99
N VAL A 265 14.97 15.29 -47.12
CA VAL A 265 13.60 15.54 -46.72
C VAL A 265 13.62 15.68 -45.19
N LYS A 266 13.67 16.92 -44.69
CA LYS A 266 13.48 17.23 -43.26
C LYS A 266 12.18 16.59 -42.77
N LYS A 267 12.29 15.40 -42.16
CA LYS A 267 11.15 14.68 -41.60
C LYS A 267 10.70 15.39 -40.34
N LYS A 268 9.54 16.04 -40.39
CA LYS A 268 8.90 16.63 -39.19
C LYS A 268 8.27 15.50 -38.37
N LEU A 269 9.01 14.97 -37.40
CA LEU A 269 8.49 14.03 -36.41
C LEU A 269 7.82 14.82 -35.27
N LYS A 270 6.71 14.30 -34.72
CA LYS A 270 6.15 14.76 -33.45
C LYS A 270 6.25 13.60 -32.46
N ILE A 271 6.97 13.79 -31.37
CA ILE A 271 7.07 12.83 -30.28
C ILE A 271 6.06 13.27 -29.21
N ILE A 272 5.29 12.32 -28.68
CA ILE A 272 4.34 12.54 -27.58
C ILE A 272 4.70 11.53 -26.49
N LYS A 273 5.03 12.02 -25.30
CA LYS A 273 5.29 11.19 -24.12
C LYS A 273 4.08 11.22 -23.20
N GLU A 274 3.67 10.06 -22.71
CA GLU A 274 2.61 9.91 -21.73
C GLU A 274 3.10 9.05 -20.57
N TYR A 275 2.83 9.48 -19.34
CA TYR A 275 3.30 8.80 -18.13
C TYR A 275 2.14 8.17 -17.37
N PHE A 276 2.34 6.97 -16.85
CA PHE A 276 1.33 6.21 -16.12
C PHE A 276 1.93 5.54 -14.88
N VAL A 277 1.14 5.50 -13.81
CA VAL A 277 1.39 4.62 -12.67
C VAL A 277 0.36 3.49 -12.72
N GLU A 278 0.83 2.26 -12.81
CA GLU A 278 -0.02 1.06 -12.79
C GLU A 278 0.17 0.29 -11.49
N VAL A 279 -0.91 -0.04 -10.81
CA VAL A 279 -0.91 -0.89 -9.62
C VAL A 279 -1.62 -2.18 -9.98
N ARG A 280 -0.99 -3.31 -9.73
CA ARG A 280 -1.60 -4.64 -9.85
C ARG A 280 -1.56 -5.32 -8.49
N SER A 281 -2.64 -6.00 -8.11
CA SER A 281 -2.72 -6.76 -6.87
C SER A 281 -3.72 -7.89 -7.03
N ILE A 282 -3.36 -9.09 -6.58
CA ILE A 282 -4.25 -10.23 -6.45
C ILE A 282 -4.89 -10.12 -5.07
N LEU A 283 -6.20 -9.92 -5.03
CA LEU A 283 -6.96 -9.81 -3.80
C LEU A 283 -7.59 -11.16 -3.47
N HIS A 284 -7.43 -11.59 -2.23
CA HIS A 284 -8.06 -12.77 -1.67
C HIS A 284 -9.21 -12.34 -0.76
N TYR A 285 -10.41 -12.85 -1.02
CA TYR A 285 -11.61 -12.56 -0.23
C TYR A 285 -11.96 -13.71 0.73
N ASP A 286 -12.71 -13.40 1.79
CA ASP A 286 -13.08 -14.36 2.85
C ASP A 286 -13.96 -15.51 2.35
N ASP A 287 -14.63 -15.33 1.20
CA ASP A 287 -15.43 -16.36 0.53
C ASP A 287 -14.58 -17.28 -0.38
N GLY A 288 -13.27 -17.06 -0.43
CA GLY A 288 -12.32 -17.78 -1.27
C GLY A 288 -12.24 -17.24 -2.70
N GLU A 289 -12.95 -16.16 -3.05
CA GLU A 289 -12.79 -15.51 -4.34
C GLU A 289 -11.42 -14.84 -4.46
N VAL A 290 -10.86 -14.91 -5.67
CA VAL A 290 -9.57 -14.31 -6.01
C VAL A 290 -9.78 -13.36 -7.17
N GLU A 291 -9.42 -12.10 -7.00
CA GLU A 291 -9.59 -11.05 -8.01
C GLU A 291 -8.26 -10.39 -8.35
N ASP A 292 -7.84 -10.46 -9.63
CA ASP A 292 -6.67 -9.73 -10.13
C ASP A 292 -7.09 -8.31 -10.52
N LYS A 293 -6.80 -7.35 -9.64
CA LYS A 293 -7.12 -5.95 -9.87
C LYS A 293 -5.95 -5.20 -10.48
N LYS A 294 -6.29 -4.39 -11.49
CA LYS A 294 -5.38 -3.43 -12.09
C LYS A 294 -5.96 -2.02 -12.03
N TRP A 295 -5.19 -1.10 -11.47
CA TRP A 295 -5.48 0.33 -11.48
C TRP A 295 -4.43 1.05 -12.32
N THR A 296 -4.86 2.07 -13.05
CA THR A 296 -3.97 2.84 -13.94
C THR A 296 -4.25 4.31 -13.80
N TYR A 297 -3.22 5.07 -13.46
CA TYR A 297 -3.28 6.50 -13.21
C TYR A 297 -2.43 7.23 -14.24
N LYS A 298 -3.05 8.04 -15.09
CA LYS A 298 -2.32 8.89 -16.03
C LYS A 298 -1.79 10.13 -15.31
N VAL A 299 -0.48 10.34 -15.38
CA VAL A 299 0.24 11.45 -14.73
C VAL A 299 0.41 12.61 -15.71
N LYS A 300 0.12 13.82 -15.23
CA LYS A 300 0.30 15.09 -15.96
C LYS A 300 1.63 15.74 -15.63
N HIS A 301 1.90 15.88 -14.33
CA HIS A 301 3.05 16.61 -13.81
C HIS A 301 3.58 15.91 -12.55
N LEU A 302 4.86 16.11 -12.29
CA LEU A 302 5.51 15.75 -11.04
C LEU A 302 5.91 17.02 -10.29
N LYS A 303 5.74 17.00 -8.98
CA LYS A 303 6.25 18.05 -8.08
C LYS A 303 7.03 17.39 -6.95
N GLU A 304 8.27 17.81 -6.75
CA GLU A 304 9.05 17.38 -5.59
C GLU A 304 8.97 18.43 -4.47
N ARG A 305 8.85 17.94 -3.23
CA ARG A 305 8.94 18.72 -2.01
C ARG A 305 9.96 18.08 -1.09
N GLU A 306 10.65 18.90 -0.31
CA GLU A 306 11.63 18.45 0.68
C GLU A 306 11.20 18.90 2.08
N ASP A 307 11.25 17.98 3.04
CA ASP A 307 11.19 18.25 4.47
C ASP A 307 12.59 18.19 5.07
N ALA A 308 13.21 19.36 5.24
CA ALA A 308 14.54 19.47 5.84
C ALA A 308 14.60 19.06 7.33
N THR A 309 13.45 18.88 7.99
CA THR A 309 13.37 18.46 9.40
C THR A 309 13.28 16.94 9.57
N ALA A 310 13.20 16.19 8.47
CA ALA A 310 13.15 14.73 8.51
C ALA A 310 14.39 14.14 9.18
N GLY A 311 14.17 13.17 10.08
CA GLY A 311 15.26 12.44 10.74
C GLY A 311 16.08 11.57 9.77
N PRO A 312 17.20 10.99 10.24
CA PRO A 312 18.11 10.18 9.40
C PRO A 312 17.44 8.98 8.72
N ASP A 313 16.45 8.38 9.38
CA ASP A 313 15.64 7.26 8.89
C ASP A 313 14.20 7.71 8.55
N GLY A 314 13.99 9.00 8.31
CA GLY A 314 12.71 9.60 7.97
C GLY A 314 12.41 9.56 6.47
N GLU A 315 11.25 10.07 6.11
CA GLU A 315 10.91 10.40 4.72
C GLU A 315 11.22 11.88 4.53
N ARG A 316 12.19 12.20 3.66
CA ARG A 316 12.70 13.55 3.46
C ARG A 316 12.16 14.19 2.20
N PHE A 317 12.05 13.42 1.12
CA PHE A 317 11.53 13.93 -0.14
C PHE A 317 10.16 13.32 -0.40
N GLN A 318 9.27 14.13 -0.95
CA GLN A 318 7.95 13.72 -1.40
C GLN A 318 7.80 14.11 -2.87
N ILE A 319 7.54 13.13 -3.72
CA ILE A 319 7.19 13.33 -5.13
C ILE A 319 5.68 13.19 -5.25
N GLU A 320 5.02 14.27 -5.63
CA GLU A 320 3.59 14.35 -5.92
C GLU A 320 3.36 14.12 -7.43
N PHE A 321 2.57 13.10 -7.76
CA PHE A 321 2.13 12.81 -9.12
C PHE A 321 0.74 13.40 -9.31
N GLU A 322 0.64 14.48 -10.08
CA GLU A 322 -0.65 15.07 -10.43
C GLU A 322 -1.32 14.22 -11.51
N THR A 323 -2.49 13.67 -11.21
CA THR A 323 -3.21 12.77 -12.11
C THR A 323 -4.22 13.51 -12.99
N ASN A 324 -4.58 12.92 -14.14
CA ASN A 324 -5.62 13.47 -15.02
C ASN A 324 -7.00 13.54 -14.34
N LYS A 325 -7.30 12.54 -13.50
CA LYS A 325 -8.58 12.35 -12.80
C LYS A 325 -8.26 11.70 -11.45
N GLY A 326 -8.83 12.25 -10.38
CA GLY A 326 -8.69 11.72 -9.03
C GLY A 326 -7.75 12.52 -8.15
N GLU A 327 -7.43 11.96 -6.99
CA GLU A 327 -6.49 12.53 -6.04
C GLU A 327 -5.03 12.37 -6.54
N PRO A 328 -4.13 13.27 -6.15
CA PRO A 328 -2.70 13.11 -6.41
C PRO A 328 -2.16 11.85 -5.72
N LEU A 329 -1.09 11.30 -6.28
CA LEU A 329 -0.36 10.17 -5.69
C LEU A 329 0.92 10.71 -5.07
N TYR A 330 1.42 10.08 -4.01
CA TYR A 330 2.63 10.54 -3.33
C TYR A 330 3.64 9.41 -3.20
N LEU A 331 4.87 9.63 -3.65
CA LEU A 331 6.00 8.75 -3.40
C LEU A 331 6.93 9.43 -2.40
N TYR A 332 7.29 8.71 -1.34
CA TYR A 332 8.14 9.20 -0.27
C TYR A 332 9.52 8.58 -0.38
N LEU A 333 10.55 9.41 -0.29
CA LEU A 333 11.95 8.99 -0.36
C LEU A 333 12.68 9.28 0.94
N THR A 334 13.68 8.46 1.24
CA THR A 334 14.60 8.65 2.37
C THR A 334 15.56 9.83 2.11
N PRO A 335 16.39 10.24 3.09
CA PRO A 335 17.43 11.24 2.85
C PRO A 335 18.47 10.85 1.79
N LYS A 336 18.60 9.56 1.49
CA LYS A 336 19.43 9.03 0.40
C LYS A 336 18.67 8.94 -0.93
N ARG A 337 17.50 9.58 -1.04
CA ARG A 337 16.60 9.53 -2.20
C ARG A 337 16.20 8.11 -2.59
N THR A 338 16.19 7.17 -1.65
CA THR A 338 15.70 5.80 -1.89
C THR A 338 14.20 5.70 -1.63
N ILE A 339 13.49 4.85 -2.37
CA ILE A 339 12.03 4.68 -2.24
C ILE A 339 11.66 4.09 -0.86
N SER A 340 10.81 4.79 -0.11
CA SER A 340 10.39 4.40 1.25
C SER A 340 8.96 3.89 1.30
N SER A 341 8.03 4.69 0.78
CA SER A 341 6.60 4.36 0.76
C SER A 341 5.89 5.10 -0.36
N MET A 342 4.67 4.69 -0.67
CA MET A 342 3.84 5.31 -1.70
C MET A 342 2.37 5.34 -1.30
N GLU A 343 1.73 6.49 -1.39
CA GLU A 343 0.29 6.69 -1.18
C GLU A 343 -0.44 6.73 -2.52
N LEU A 344 -1.43 5.84 -2.66
CA LEU A 344 -2.19 5.55 -3.87
C LEU A 344 -3.66 5.37 -3.52
N GLY A 345 -4.44 6.43 -3.72
CA GLY A 345 -5.87 6.44 -3.39
C GLY A 345 -6.12 6.17 -1.91
N LYS A 346 -6.73 5.04 -1.57
CA LYS A 346 -7.09 4.67 -0.18
C LYS A 346 -5.99 3.91 0.55
N PHE A 347 -4.84 3.68 -0.09
CA PHE A 347 -3.79 2.83 0.43
C PHE A 347 -2.47 3.57 0.54
N ARG A 348 -1.72 3.25 1.59
CA ARG A 348 -0.30 3.55 1.69
C ARG A 348 0.49 2.25 1.66
N TYR A 349 1.42 2.15 0.73
CA TYR A 349 2.28 1.00 0.54
C TYR A 349 3.65 1.28 1.15
N LEU A 350 4.15 0.39 2.01
CA LEU A 350 5.47 0.53 2.62
C LEU A 350 6.44 -0.49 2.00
N MET A 351 7.67 -0.05 1.75
CA MET A 351 8.75 -0.93 1.32
C MET A 351 9.26 -1.77 2.49
N ARG A 352 9.99 -2.85 2.19
CA ARG A 352 10.58 -3.71 3.22
C ARG A 352 11.59 -2.93 4.06
N GLY A 353 11.61 -3.19 5.37
CA GLY A 353 12.52 -2.55 6.32
C GLY A 353 12.05 -1.20 6.88
N HIS A 354 10.81 -0.80 6.58
CA HIS A 354 10.17 0.42 7.08
C HIS A 354 10.06 0.47 8.61
#